data_AF-A0AA88XKK6-F1
#
_entry.id   AF-A0AA88XKK6-F1
#
_cell.length_a   1.000
_cell.length_b   1.000
_cell.length_c   1.000
_cell.angle_alpha   90.00
_cell.angle_beta   90.00
_cell.angle_gamma   90.00
#
_symmetry.space_group_name_H-M   'P 1'
#
loop_
_entity.id
_entity.type
_entity.pdbx_description
1 polymer ?
#
loop_
_entity_poly.entity_id
_entity_poly.type
_entity_poly.pdbx_seq_one_letter_code
_entity_poly.pdbx_strand_id
1 'polypeptide(L)'
;MSSCSFGESIGGGSIICGTNIKISSLVTIPLSECTKSVSTHLSYCHINHETIASEAELLLVRGGLYSSDISSLTVCPNHRHKLGNGWSCGKTCSLCSSKKSMPKGTITKDQSKYLFMTKDRYVGIGSGKTFECSDVSLIH
;
A
#
# COMPACT_ATOMS: atom_id res chain seq x y z
N MET A 1 22.30 8.11 -1.82
CA MET A 1 20.88 7.85 -1.51
C MET A 1 20.24 7.29 -2.78
N SER A 2 19.62 6.12 -2.75
CA SER A 2 18.95 5.54 -3.92
C SER A 2 17.58 6.21 -4.10
N SER A 3 17.45 7.12 -5.08
CA SER A 3 16.17 7.71 -5.49
C SER A 3 15.40 6.79 -6.45
N CYS A 4 14.10 7.06 -6.67
CA CYS A 4 13.27 6.31 -7.61
C CYS A 4 12.05 7.13 -8.06
N SER A 5 11.58 6.90 -9.29
CA SER A 5 10.44 7.64 -9.87
C SER A 5 9.09 7.28 -9.22
N PHE A 6 8.99 6.10 -8.60
CA PHE A 6 7.82 5.72 -7.82
C PHE A 6 7.61 6.66 -6.63
N GLY A 7 8.69 7.04 -5.92
CA GLY A 7 8.63 7.94 -4.77
C GLY A 7 8.18 9.36 -5.14
N GLU A 8 8.45 9.80 -6.37
CA GLU A 8 8.02 11.09 -6.91
C GLU A 8 6.54 11.08 -7.31
N SER A 9 6.04 9.90 -7.71
CA SER A 9 4.66 9.73 -8.18
C SER A 9 3.64 9.60 -7.04
N ILE A 10 4.05 9.11 -5.87
CA ILE A 10 3.16 9.01 -4.71
C ILE A 10 2.98 10.39 -4.07
N GLY A 11 1.84 11.03 -4.30
CA GLY A 11 1.48 12.35 -3.75
C GLY A 11 1.31 12.30 -2.23
N GLY A 12 2.40 12.30 -1.45
CA GLY A 12 2.31 12.29 0.01
C GLY A 12 3.54 11.76 0.76
N GLY A 13 4.71 12.39 0.55
CA GLY A 13 5.83 12.68 1.46
C GLY A 13 6.17 11.90 2.75
N SER A 14 5.56 10.76 3.11
CA SER A 14 5.86 10.10 4.40
C SER A 14 6.97 9.06 4.32
N ILE A 15 7.30 8.55 3.13
CA ILE A 15 8.35 7.54 2.93
C ILE A 15 9.47 8.16 2.08
N ILE A 16 10.64 8.32 2.69
CA ILE A 16 11.83 8.88 2.04
C ILE A 16 12.52 7.78 1.20
N CYS A 17 12.96 8.14 0.00
CA CYS A 17 13.79 7.27 -0.85
C CYS A 17 15.05 6.79 -0.11
N GLY A 18 15.49 5.56 -0.38
CA GLY A 18 16.74 5.06 0.17
C GLY A 18 16.87 3.54 0.15
N THR A 19 17.90 3.07 0.86
CA THR A 19 18.13 1.64 1.10
C THR A 19 17.29 1.14 2.27
N ASN A 20 17.15 -0.18 2.40
CA ASN A 20 16.48 -0.78 3.54
C ASN A 20 17.21 -2.07 3.92
N ILE A 21 17.64 -2.18 5.18
CA ILE A 21 18.40 -3.35 5.67
C ILE A 21 17.65 -4.68 5.52
N LYS A 22 16.32 -4.65 5.37
CA LYS A 22 15.48 -5.84 5.19
C LYS A 22 15.38 -6.25 3.71
N ILE A 23 15.98 -5.51 2.79
CA ILE A 23 16.11 -5.86 1.38
C ILE A 23 17.60 -5.96 1.05
N SER A 24 18.02 -7.15 0.60
CA SER A 24 19.43 -7.41 0.25
C SER A 24 19.91 -6.59 -0.94
N SER A 25 19.00 -6.13 -1.81
CA SER A 25 19.32 -5.24 -2.92
C SER A 25 19.46 -3.79 -2.44
N LEU A 26 20.56 -3.14 -2.84
CA LEU A 26 20.81 -1.71 -2.63
C LEU A 26 20.41 -0.85 -3.84
N VAL A 27 20.02 -1.50 -4.93
CA VAL A 27 19.80 -0.89 -6.24
C VAL A 27 18.32 -0.62 -6.47
N THR A 28 18.04 0.53 -7.07
CA THR A 28 16.70 0.86 -7.59
C THR A 28 16.44 0.03 -8.84
N ILE A 29 15.30 -0.66 -8.88
CA ILE A 29 14.93 -1.54 -10.00
C ILE A 29 13.63 -1.05 -10.67
N PRO A 30 13.37 -1.42 -11.93
CA PRO A 30 12.06 -1.26 -12.54
C PRO A 30 10.96 -1.92 -11.70
N LEU A 31 9.79 -1.31 -11.62
CA LEU A 31 8.66 -1.87 -10.88
C LEU A 31 8.20 -3.20 -11.49
N SER A 32 8.37 -3.37 -12.80
CA SER A 32 8.13 -4.64 -13.52
C SER A 32 9.01 -5.80 -13.03
N GLU A 33 10.16 -5.53 -12.41
CA GLU A 33 11.05 -6.55 -11.84
C GLU A 33 10.70 -6.91 -10.39
N CYS A 34 9.66 -6.29 -9.82
CA CYS A 34 9.15 -6.65 -8.50
C CYS A 34 8.30 -7.94 -8.59
N THR A 35 8.96 -9.07 -8.34
CA THR A 35 8.40 -10.43 -8.46
C THR A 35 8.34 -11.18 -7.12
N LYS A 36 8.63 -10.52 -5.99
CA LYS A 36 8.64 -11.18 -4.69
C LYS A 36 7.21 -11.58 -4.31
N SER A 37 7.03 -12.80 -3.81
CA SER A 37 5.71 -13.22 -3.34
C SER A 37 5.21 -12.32 -2.19
N VAL A 38 3.96 -11.88 -2.33
CA VAL A 38 3.23 -11.06 -1.35
C VAL A 38 2.13 -11.85 -0.65
N SER A 39 1.87 -13.10 -1.06
CA SER A 39 0.71 -13.89 -0.61
C SER A 39 0.64 -14.02 0.92
N THR A 40 1.72 -14.46 1.57
CA THR A 40 1.77 -14.57 3.04
C THR A 40 1.46 -13.24 3.72
N HIS A 41 1.94 -12.13 3.13
CA HIS A 41 1.71 -10.79 3.68
C HIS A 41 0.26 -10.32 3.46
N LEU A 42 -0.33 -10.59 2.29
CA LEU A 42 -1.74 -10.31 2.02
C LEU A 42 -2.66 -11.07 2.99
N SER A 43 -2.39 -12.36 3.22
CA SER A 43 -3.12 -13.16 4.23
C SER A 43 -3.01 -12.55 5.62
N TYR A 44 -1.80 -12.15 6.03
CA TYR A 44 -1.57 -11.50 7.32
C TYR A 44 -2.32 -10.17 7.45
N CYS A 45 -2.46 -9.42 6.35
CA CYS A 45 -3.25 -8.19 6.30
C CYS A 45 -4.75 -8.42 6.02
N HIS A 46 -5.24 -9.67 5.96
CA HIS A 46 -6.62 -9.99 5.60
C HIS A 46 -7.08 -9.38 4.25
N ILE A 47 -6.18 -9.30 3.28
CA ILE A 47 -6.47 -8.81 1.92
C ILE A 47 -6.73 -10.02 1.01
N ASN A 48 -7.79 -9.97 0.19
CA ASN A 48 -8.06 -11.01 -0.80
C ASN A 48 -6.97 -11.02 -1.89
N HIS A 49 -6.33 -12.18 -2.07
CA HIS A 49 -5.24 -12.38 -3.03
C HIS A 49 -5.71 -12.28 -4.48
N GLU A 50 -6.98 -12.58 -4.74
CA GLU A 50 -7.55 -12.48 -6.09
C GLU A 50 -7.61 -11.02 -6.59
N THR A 51 -7.55 -10.05 -5.67
CA THR A 51 -7.62 -8.61 -6.00
C THR A 51 -6.26 -7.98 -6.31
N ILE A 52 -5.16 -8.69 -6.05
CA ILE A 52 -3.77 -8.25 -6.21
C ILE A 52 -2.95 -9.37 -6.87
N ALA A 53 -2.62 -9.20 -8.14
CA ALA A 53 -1.94 -10.18 -8.98
C ALA A 53 -0.41 -10.20 -8.80
N SER A 54 0.22 -9.13 -8.30
CA SER A 54 1.69 -9.04 -8.20
C SER A 54 2.19 -8.10 -7.10
N GLU A 55 3.49 -8.19 -6.78
CA GLU A 55 4.18 -7.22 -5.92
C GLU A 55 4.12 -5.81 -6.49
N ALA A 56 4.33 -5.66 -7.81
CA ALA A 56 4.24 -4.38 -8.50
C ALA A 56 2.86 -3.73 -8.32
N GLU A 57 1.79 -4.51 -8.51
CA GLU A 57 0.42 -4.03 -8.31
C GLU A 57 0.16 -3.63 -6.85
N LEU A 58 0.63 -4.44 -5.88
CA LEU A 58 0.52 -4.11 -4.47
C LEU A 58 1.16 -2.75 -4.16
N LEU A 59 2.36 -2.51 -4.70
CA LEU A 59 3.07 -1.25 -4.54
C LEU A 59 2.27 -0.09 -5.14
N LEU A 60 1.78 -0.19 -6.38
CA LEU A 60 0.97 0.85 -7.02
C LEU A 60 -0.29 1.20 -6.23
N VAL A 61 -1.06 0.19 -5.84
CA VAL A 61 -2.31 0.39 -5.07
C VAL A 61 -2.01 1.03 -3.72
N ARG A 62 -0.95 0.60 -3.03
CA ARG A 62 -0.48 1.27 -1.81
C ARG A 62 0.22 2.59 -2.08
N GLY A 63 0.54 2.95 -3.31
CA GLY A 63 1.00 4.29 -3.69
C GLY A 63 -0.13 5.25 -4.02
N GLY A 64 -1.39 4.77 -4.09
CA GLY A 64 -2.51 5.55 -4.64
C GLY A 64 -2.48 5.66 -6.16
N LEU A 65 -1.66 4.85 -6.83
CA LEU A 65 -1.40 4.90 -8.27
C LEU A 65 -2.26 3.86 -9.02
N TYR A 66 -3.59 4.00 -8.97
CA TYR A 66 -4.53 3.01 -9.50
C TYR A 66 -4.58 2.90 -11.03
N SER A 67 -4.00 3.87 -11.76
CA SER A 67 -4.03 3.94 -13.23
C SER A 67 -2.62 4.05 -13.84
N SER A 68 -1.57 3.89 -13.04
CA SER A 68 -0.19 4.02 -13.51
C SER A 68 0.31 2.74 -14.17
N ASP A 69 1.11 2.90 -15.21
CA ASP A 69 1.77 1.78 -15.88
C ASP A 69 3.00 1.31 -15.08
N ILE A 70 3.06 0.02 -14.77
CA ILE A 70 4.17 -0.65 -14.08
C ILE A 70 5.48 -0.44 -14.85
N SER A 71 5.44 -0.38 -16.18
CA SER A 71 6.64 -0.26 -17.02
C SER A 71 7.34 1.11 -16.91
N SER A 72 6.62 2.13 -16.44
CA SER A 72 7.09 3.52 -16.40
C SER A 72 7.82 3.92 -15.11
N LEU A 73 7.79 3.06 -14.09
CA LEU A 73 8.24 3.41 -12.75
C LEU A 73 9.42 2.54 -12.29
N THR A 74 10.28 3.16 -11.50
CA THR A 74 11.37 2.51 -10.77
C THR A 74 11.10 2.63 -9.28
N VAL A 75 11.55 1.65 -8.48
CA VAL A 75 11.34 1.63 -7.04
C VAL A 75 12.64 1.37 -6.28
N CYS A 76 12.91 2.19 -5.26
CA CYS A 76 14.07 2.01 -4.39
C CYS A 76 13.80 0.92 -3.34
N PRO A 77 14.85 0.34 -2.72
CA PRO A 77 14.68 -0.70 -1.71
C PRO A 77 13.78 -0.27 -0.53
N ASN A 78 13.84 1.00 -0.10
CA ASN A 78 13.00 1.45 1.00
C ASN A 78 11.52 1.52 0.65
N HIS A 79 11.16 2.10 -0.50
CA HIS A 79 9.76 2.12 -0.97
C HIS A 79 9.24 0.72 -1.22
N ARG A 80 10.02 -0.14 -1.90
CA ARG A 80 9.67 -1.54 -2.14
C ARG A 80 9.37 -2.27 -0.84
N HIS A 81 10.19 -2.07 0.21
CA HIS A 81 9.94 -2.69 1.50
C HIS A 81 8.71 -2.12 2.19
N LYS A 82 8.65 -0.80 2.37
CA LYS A 82 7.64 -0.12 3.18
C LYS A 82 6.23 -0.25 2.61
N LEU A 83 6.11 -0.26 1.28
CA LEU A 83 4.83 -0.43 0.58
C LEU A 83 4.57 -1.89 0.19
N GLY A 84 5.59 -2.75 0.18
CA GLY A 84 5.43 -4.19 -0.01
C GLY A 84 5.27 -4.92 1.32
N ASN A 85 6.09 -5.97 1.54
CA ASN A 85 5.95 -6.86 2.70
C ASN A 85 6.26 -6.22 4.07
N GLY A 86 6.86 -5.02 4.08
CA GLY A 86 7.14 -4.26 5.29
C GLY A 86 5.98 -3.36 5.74
N TRP A 87 4.88 -3.31 4.98
CA TRP A 87 3.69 -2.58 5.37
C TRP A 87 3.14 -3.10 6.69
N SER A 88 2.77 -2.21 7.60
CA SER A 88 2.18 -2.60 8.88
C SER A 88 0.66 -2.63 8.73
N CYS A 89 0.08 -3.82 8.67
CA CYS A 89 -1.38 -3.96 8.69
C CYS A 89 -1.92 -3.30 9.97
N GLY A 90 -2.93 -2.45 9.83
CA GLY A 90 -3.31 -1.52 10.89
C GLY A 90 -3.76 -2.24 12.17
N LYS A 91 -3.12 -1.92 13.31
CA LYS A 91 -3.58 -2.30 14.66
C LYS A 91 -4.68 -1.36 15.19
N THR A 92 -4.88 -0.23 14.52
CA THR A 92 -5.86 0.80 14.85
C THR A 92 -6.64 1.17 13.59
N CYS A 93 -7.87 1.64 13.77
CA CYS A 93 -8.64 2.18 12.66
C CYS A 93 -7.92 3.38 12.02
N SER A 94 -7.73 3.36 10.69
CA SER A 94 -7.11 4.46 9.93
C SER A 94 -8.13 5.51 9.47
N LEU A 95 -9.42 5.22 9.61
CA LEU A 95 -10.50 6.12 9.21
C LEU A 95 -11.09 6.91 10.38
N CYS A 96 -10.97 6.40 11.62
CA CYS A 96 -11.52 7.01 12.81
C CYS A 96 -10.45 7.79 13.59
N SER A 97 -10.78 8.99 14.06
CA SER A 97 -9.88 9.80 14.90
C SER A 97 -9.66 9.20 16.30
N SER A 98 -10.57 8.34 16.76
CA SER A 98 -10.50 7.68 18.06
C SER A 98 -9.55 6.49 18.03
N LYS A 99 -8.33 6.69 18.53
CA LYS A 99 -7.21 5.71 18.59
C LYS A 99 -7.48 4.39 19.35
N LYS A 100 -8.71 4.15 19.82
CA LYS A 100 -9.07 3.03 20.70
C LYS A 100 -9.92 1.95 20.05
N SER A 101 -10.35 2.12 18.80
CA SER A 101 -11.18 1.12 18.16
C SER A 101 -10.31 0.05 17.49
N MET A 102 -10.40 -1.17 18.03
CA MET A 102 -9.77 -2.36 17.45
C MET A 102 -10.33 -2.59 16.05
N PRO A 103 -9.49 -2.67 15.01
CA PRO A 103 -9.96 -2.91 13.66
C PRO A 103 -10.64 -4.28 13.57
N LYS A 104 -11.76 -4.32 12.85
CA LYS A 104 -12.55 -5.52 12.60
C LYS A 104 -12.37 -6.07 11.19
N GLY A 105 -11.59 -5.36 10.38
CA GLY A 105 -11.15 -5.77 9.06
C GLY A 105 -10.10 -4.80 8.53
N THR A 106 -9.72 -4.96 7.27
CA THR A 106 -8.79 -4.07 6.59
C THR A 106 -9.42 -3.42 5.36
N ILE A 107 -8.83 -2.29 4.97
CA ILE A 107 -9.22 -1.55 3.77
C ILE A 107 -8.90 -2.38 2.53
N THR A 108 -9.93 -2.66 1.73
CA THR A 108 -9.83 -3.34 0.44
C THR A 108 -9.34 -2.39 -0.66
N LYS A 109 -8.96 -2.94 -1.82
CA LYS A 109 -8.55 -2.16 -2.99
C LYS A 109 -9.63 -1.17 -3.44
N ASP A 110 -10.88 -1.61 -3.52
CA ASP A 110 -11.99 -0.77 -3.97
C ASP A 110 -12.33 0.32 -2.94
N GLN A 111 -12.27 0.01 -1.65
CA GLN A 111 -12.42 1.02 -0.59
C GLN A 111 -11.30 2.07 -0.63
N SER A 112 -10.06 1.63 -0.80
CA SER A 112 -8.89 2.50 -0.94
C SER A 112 -9.05 3.44 -2.13
N LYS A 113 -9.44 2.89 -3.30
CA LYS A 113 -9.69 3.66 -4.52
C LYS A 113 -10.83 4.66 -4.36
N TYR A 114 -11.95 4.25 -3.75
CA TYR A 114 -13.09 5.13 -3.48
C TYR A 114 -12.70 6.32 -2.58
N LEU A 115 -12.00 6.05 -1.47
CA LEU A 115 -11.53 7.08 -0.55
C LEU A 115 -10.61 8.08 -1.26
N PHE A 116 -9.71 7.57 -2.10
CA PHE A 116 -8.81 8.41 -2.88
C PHE A 116 -9.58 9.28 -3.90
N MET A 117 -10.44 8.68 -4.73
CA MET A 117 -11.11 9.38 -5.83
C MET A 117 -12.27 10.28 -5.39
N THR A 118 -12.99 9.90 -4.33
CA THR A 118 -14.27 10.56 -3.94
C THR A 118 -14.14 11.42 -2.69
N LYS A 119 -13.22 11.05 -1.78
CA LYS A 119 -13.09 11.70 -0.47
C LYS A 119 -11.78 12.49 -0.33
N ASP A 120 -10.96 12.55 -1.38
CA ASP A 120 -9.62 13.16 -1.39
C ASP A 120 -8.77 12.69 -0.19
N ARG A 121 -8.95 11.42 0.20
CA ARG A 121 -8.26 10.82 1.35
C ARG A 121 -7.53 9.55 0.94
N TYR A 122 -6.21 9.61 0.91
CA TYR A 122 -5.39 8.44 0.69
C TYR A 122 -5.37 7.54 1.94
N VAL A 123 -5.75 6.27 1.76
CA VAL A 123 -5.60 5.20 2.77
C VAL A 123 -5.16 3.93 2.06
N GLY A 124 -3.93 3.50 2.30
CA GLY A 124 -3.38 2.30 1.67
C GLY A 124 -4.07 1.01 2.08
N ILE A 125 -4.13 0.03 1.17
CA ILE A 125 -4.75 -1.28 1.43
C ILE A 125 -4.05 -2.04 2.56
N GLY A 126 -4.83 -2.78 3.35
CA GLY A 126 -4.35 -3.45 4.57
C GLY A 126 -4.35 -2.55 5.82
N SER A 127 -4.71 -1.26 5.68
CA SER A 127 -4.98 -0.37 6.81
C SER A 127 -6.18 -0.86 7.61
N GLY A 128 -6.16 -0.69 8.93
CA GLY A 128 -7.25 -1.16 9.80
C GLY A 128 -8.52 -0.34 9.62
N LYS A 129 -9.68 -1.00 9.60
CA LYS A 129 -11.00 -0.34 9.60
C LYS A 129 -11.94 -0.98 10.64
N THR A 130 -12.93 -0.22 11.08
CA THR A 130 -14.02 -0.69 11.95
C THR A 130 -15.34 -0.77 11.19
N PHE A 131 -16.33 -1.50 11.71
CA PHE A 131 -17.66 -1.58 11.08
C PHE A 131 -18.36 -0.22 11.01
N GLU A 132 -18.16 0.62 12.03
CA GLU A 132 -18.74 1.97 12.13
C GLU A 132 -18.09 3.00 11.19
N CYS A 133 -17.17 2.59 10.31
CA CYS A 133 -16.59 3.51 9.33
C CYS A 133 -17.60 3.80 8.21
N SER A 134 -18.39 4.86 8.40
CA SER A 134 -19.42 5.33 7.47
C SER A 134 -18.90 5.57 6.05
N ASP A 135 -17.62 5.93 5.92
CA ASP A 135 -16.99 6.23 4.63
C ASP A 135 -16.83 5.02 3.71
N VAL A 136 -16.87 3.79 4.23
CA VAL A 136 -16.56 2.56 3.47
C VAL A 136 -17.48 1.38 3.79
N SER A 137 -18.53 1.59 4.58
CA SER A 137 -19.42 0.53 5.08
C SER A 137 -20.26 -0.15 3.99
N LEU A 138 -20.45 0.50 2.83
CA LEU A 138 -21.24 0.00 1.71
C LEU A 138 -20.41 -0.54 0.52
N ILE A 139 -19.09 -0.57 0.65
CA ILE A 139 -18.18 -0.95 -0.44
C ILE A 139 -17.55 -2.30 -0.08
N HIS A 140 -17.94 -3.35 -0.80
CA HIS A 140 -17.49 -4.73 -0.58
C HIS A 140 -16.37 -5.10 -1.56
#